data_AF-A0A950IS41-F1
#
_entry.id   AF-A0A950IS41-F1
#
_cell.length_a   1.000
_cell.length_b   1.000
_cell.length_c   1.000
_cell.angle_alpha   90.00
_cell.angle_beta   90.00
_cell.angle_gamma   90.00
#
_symmetry.space_group_name_H-M   'P 1'
#
loop_
_entity.id
_entity.type
_entity.pdbx_description
1 polymer ?
#
loop_
_entity_poly.entity_id
_entity_poly.type
_entity_poly.pdbx_seq_one_letter_code
_entity_poly.pdbx_strand_id
1 'polypeptide(L)'
;MVRPLFSFQVQAASTLILLLLGAAVGVNVAAAQDVYKVNYFSNNTVPGAPDATVRIDNPGLTYGNVCAMIYVFAADQQMAECCGCVQSHNNLTTYSVATNLASPAFTLTGQFTPSGVIKIVSAPFTGICDPTSSYKPIGNLRAWGTHIQNPVGGKFPITETEFSDSTLGATELANLQAQCSFINILGSGFGICQCGSVVY
;
A
#
# COMPACT_ATOMS: atom_id res chain seq x y z
N MET A 1 -59.46 44.31 -30.04
CA MET A 1 -59.44 45.74 -29.68
C MET A 1 -60.44 45.99 -28.55
N VAL A 2 -60.08 45.67 -27.30
CA VAL A 2 -60.75 46.12 -26.06
C VAL A 2 -59.71 46.05 -24.92
N ARG A 3 -59.36 47.19 -24.33
CA ARG A 3 -58.87 47.39 -22.94
C ARG A 3 -59.98 48.18 -22.20
N PRO A 4 -60.00 48.41 -20.87
CA PRO A 4 -59.01 48.18 -19.79
C PRO A 4 -59.67 47.51 -18.55
N LEU A 5 -59.07 47.43 -17.34
CA LEU A 5 -59.29 48.38 -16.25
C LEU A 5 -58.36 48.08 -15.03
N PHE A 6 -57.63 49.13 -14.57
CA PHE A 6 -57.27 49.53 -13.18
C PHE A 6 -56.51 48.54 -12.26
N SER A 7 -55.63 48.88 -11.32
CA SER A 7 -55.02 50.11 -10.72
C SER A 7 -54.02 49.55 -9.68
N PHE A 8 -52.84 50.10 -9.40
CA PHE A 8 -52.54 51.11 -8.38
C PHE A 8 -51.00 51.18 -8.24
N GLN A 9 -50.53 52.36 -7.81
CA GLN A 9 -49.15 52.79 -7.58
C GLN A 9 -48.39 51.94 -6.53
N VAL A 10 -47.05 51.97 -6.53
CA VAL A 10 -46.18 52.39 -5.39
C VAL A 10 -44.68 52.29 -5.79
N GLN A 11 -43.92 53.27 -5.31
CA GLN A 11 -42.51 53.59 -5.56
C GLN A 11 -41.46 52.57 -5.09
N ALA A 12 -40.34 52.60 -5.82
CA ALA A 12 -38.93 52.36 -5.48
C ALA A 12 -38.55 51.83 -4.08
N ALA A 13 -37.73 50.77 -4.06
CA ALA A 13 -36.68 50.59 -3.05
C ALA A 13 -35.52 49.77 -3.63
N SER A 14 -34.37 50.42 -3.77
CA SER A 14 -33.08 49.78 -4.05
C SER A 14 -32.65 48.91 -2.87
N THR A 15 -32.28 47.66 -3.12
CA THR A 15 -31.45 46.85 -2.23
C THR A 15 -30.31 46.24 -3.01
N LEU A 16 -29.11 46.81 -2.83
CA LEU A 16 -27.85 46.26 -3.31
C LEU A 16 -27.45 45.14 -2.34
N ILE A 17 -27.68 43.88 -2.73
CA ILE A 17 -27.26 42.71 -1.95
C ILE A 17 -25.80 42.40 -2.32
N LEU A 18 -24.87 42.70 -1.42
CA LEU A 18 -23.47 42.30 -1.54
C LEU A 18 -23.34 40.86 -1.00
N LEU A 19 -23.29 39.88 -1.90
CA LEU A 19 -22.98 38.48 -1.59
C LEU A 19 -21.46 38.34 -1.36
N LEU A 20 -21.04 38.34 -0.09
CA LEU A 20 -19.70 37.91 0.31
C LEU A 20 -19.61 36.39 0.19
N LEU A 21 -19.14 35.88 -0.96
CA LEU A 21 -18.69 34.49 -1.06
C LEU A 21 -17.35 34.36 -0.33
N GLY A 22 -17.42 33.99 0.95
CA GLY A 22 -16.25 33.47 1.67
C GLY A 22 -15.87 32.10 1.11
N ALA A 23 -14.94 32.06 0.16
CA ALA A 23 -14.28 30.82 -0.22
C ALA A 23 -13.37 30.39 0.94
N ALA A 24 -13.88 29.53 1.82
CA ALA A 24 -13.05 28.79 2.74
C ALA A 24 -12.15 27.86 1.91
N VAL A 25 -10.91 28.27 1.66
CA VAL A 25 -9.89 27.38 1.11
C VAL A 25 -9.56 26.39 2.21
N GLY A 26 -10.30 25.28 2.25
CA GLY A 26 -9.98 24.14 3.09
C GLY A 26 -8.63 23.59 2.66
N VAL A 27 -7.62 23.70 3.53
CA VAL A 27 -6.40 22.92 3.39
C VAL A 27 -6.77 21.45 3.56
N ASN A 28 -6.86 20.71 2.46
CA ASN A 28 -6.98 19.26 2.50
C ASN A 28 -5.65 18.71 3.02
N VAL A 29 -5.53 18.54 4.34
CA VAL A 29 -4.48 17.69 4.89
C VAL A 29 -4.87 16.27 4.53
N ALA A 30 -4.33 15.75 3.43
CA ALA A 30 -4.48 14.35 3.08
C ALA A 30 -3.72 13.53 4.13
N ALA A 31 -4.41 13.11 5.19
CA ALA A 31 -3.88 12.11 6.09
C ALA A 31 -3.66 10.81 5.29
N ALA A 32 -2.49 10.20 5.43
CA ALA A 32 -2.23 8.90 4.84
C ALA A 32 -3.30 7.90 5.29
N GLN A 33 -3.78 7.09 4.35
CA GLN A 33 -4.80 6.10 4.65
C GLN A 33 -4.13 4.88 5.29
N ASP A 34 -4.68 4.37 6.40
CA ASP A 34 -4.22 3.13 7.08
C ASP A 34 -4.55 1.86 6.29
N VAL A 35 -4.40 1.92 4.97
CA VAL A 35 -4.70 0.85 4.01
C VAL A 35 -3.48 0.50 3.16
N TYR A 36 -2.47 1.39 3.12
CA TYR A 36 -1.32 1.26 2.26
C TYR A 36 -0.04 1.61 2.99
N LYS A 37 0.85 0.63 3.07
CA LYS A 37 2.04 0.67 3.90
C LYS A 37 3.27 0.49 3.04
N VAL A 38 4.28 1.31 3.30
CA VAL A 38 5.53 1.29 2.54
C VAL A 38 6.73 1.21 3.47
N ASN A 39 7.69 0.38 3.09
CA ASN A 39 9.00 0.33 3.74
C ASN A 39 10.05 -0.13 2.73
N TYR A 40 11.32 0.15 3.01
CA TYR A 40 12.43 -0.29 2.16
C TYR A 40 13.14 -1.50 2.75
N PHE A 41 14.02 -2.09 1.96
CA PHE A 41 15.01 -3.06 2.43
C PHE A 41 16.35 -2.80 1.74
N SER A 42 17.44 -3.21 2.38
CA SER A 42 18.81 -3.04 1.90
C SER A 42 19.68 -4.21 2.31
N ASN A 43 20.79 -4.40 1.61
CA ASN A 43 21.77 -5.46 1.82
C ASN A 43 21.18 -6.88 1.75
N ASN A 44 20.05 -7.05 1.05
CA ASN A 44 19.44 -8.36 0.85
C ASN A 44 20.36 -9.23 0.00
N THR A 45 20.58 -10.49 0.42
CA THR A 45 21.46 -11.46 -0.26
C THR A 45 22.91 -11.02 -0.49
N VAL A 46 23.35 -9.92 0.13
CA VAL A 46 24.76 -9.49 0.11
C VAL A 46 25.59 -10.50 0.91
N PRO A 47 26.75 -10.98 0.40
CA PRO A 47 27.58 -11.93 1.12
C PRO A 47 27.93 -11.46 2.54
N GLY A 48 27.61 -12.29 3.54
CA GLY A 48 27.85 -12.00 4.95
C GLY A 48 26.82 -11.10 5.63
N ALA A 49 25.85 -10.54 4.90
CA ALA A 49 24.71 -9.85 5.48
C ALA A 49 23.70 -10.87 6.04
N PRO A 50 23.11 -10.60 7.22
CA PRO A 50 21.99 -11.38 7.74
C PRO A 50 20.72 -11.11 6.92
N ASP A 51 19.69 -11.92 7.14
CA ASP A 51 18.38 -11.74 6.52
C ASP A 51 17.58 -10.63 7.21
N ALA A 52 16.88 -9.83 6.40
CA ALA A 52 15.85 -8.91 6.88
C ALA A 52 14.52 -9.64 7.04
N THR A 53 13.63 -9.08 7.85
CA THR A 53 12.32 -9.67 8.13
C THR A 53 11.23 -8.62 8.05
N VAL A 54 10.10 -8.99 7.47
CA VAL A 54 8.85 -8.23 7.57
C VAL A 54 7.90 -8.99 8.50
N ARG A 55 7.25 -8.29 9.42
CA ARG A 55 6.21 -8.86 10.29
C ARG A 55 4.91 -8.16 10.00
N ILE A 56 3.83 -8.92 9.84
CA ILE A 56 2.49 -8.39 9.57
C ILE A 56 1.55 -8.93 10.64
N ASP A 57 0.73 -8.03 11.18
CA ASP A 57 -0.33 -8.32 12.16
C ASP A 57 -1.67 -7.83 11.63
N ASN A 58 -2.72 -8.59 11.97
CA ASN A 58 -4.12 -8.18 11.87
C ASN A 58 -4.62 -7.88 13.30
N PRO A 59 -4.57 -6.61 13.75
CA PRO A 59 -4.96 -6.21 15.11
C PRO A 59 -6.47 -6.32 15.38
N GLY A 60 -7.27 -6.61 14.35
CA GLY A 60 -8.65 -7.02 14.57
C GLY A 60 -9.69 -5.90 14.61
N LEU A 61 -9.49 -4.77 13.92
CA LEU A 61 -10.54 -3.74 13.75
C LEU A 61 -11.88 -4.35 13.30
N THR A 62 -11.82 -5.31 12.38
CA THR A 62 -12.95 -6.16 12.03
C THR A 62 -12.63 -7.60 12.39
N TYR A 63 -13.57 -8.28 13.03
CA TYR A 63 -13.42 -9.70 13.34
C TYR A 63 -13.41 -10.51 12.04
N GLY A 64 -12.33 -11.23 11.78
CA GLY A 64 -12.16 -12.06 10.59
C GLY A 64 -10.77 -11.95 9.96
N ASN A 65 -10.62 -12.65 8.84
CA ASN A 65 -9.40 -12.61 8.05
C ASN A 65 -9.37 -11.37 7.17
N VAL A 66 -8.18 -10.85 6.96
CA VAL A 66 -7.89 -9.81 5.95
C VAL A 66 -6.78 -10.31 5.04
N CYS A 67 -6.59 -9.65 3.90
CA CYS A 67 -5.50 -9.95 2.98
C CYS A 67 -4.42 -8.88 3.12
N ALA A 68 -3.17 -9.34 3.25
CA ALA A 68 -1.98 -8.53 2.99
C ALA A 68 -1.58 -8.74 1.53
N MET A 69 -1.85 -7.76 0.67
CA MET A 69 -1.41 -7.78 -0.73
C MET A 69 -0.03 -7.12 -0.79
N ILE A 70 0.99 -7.92 -1.05
CA ILE A 70 2.40 -7.53 -0.98
C ILE A 70 2.92 -7.34 -2.40
N TYR A 71 3.58 -6.21 -2.63
CA TYR A 71 4.22 -5.86 -3.89
C TYR A 71 5.65 -5.42 -3.63
N VAL A 72 6.62 -6.11 -4.22
CA VAL A 72 8.04 -5.89 -4.01
C VAL A 72 8.63 -5.27 -5.27
N PHE A 73 9.28 -4.12 -5.11
CA PHE A 73 9.99 -3.43 -6.18
C PHE A 73 11.48 -3.41 -5.91
N ALA A 74 12.28 -3.67 -6.94
CA ALA A 74 13.71 -3.39 -6.91
C ALA A 74 13.96 -1.87 -6.95
N ALA A 75 15.16 -1.45 -6.56
CA ALA A 75 15.54 -0.03 -6.52
C ALA A 75 15.51 0.65 -7.91
N ASP A 76 15.54 -0.12 -9.00
CA ASP A 76 15.40 0.35 -10.39
C ASP A 76 13.93 0.49 -10.85
N GLN A 77 12.99 0.45 -9.90
CA GLN A 77 11.55 0.64 -10.10
C GLN A 77 10.85 -0.51 -10.82
N GLN A 78 11.52 -1.64 -11.04
CA GLN A 78 10.88 -2.84 -11.57
C GLN A 78 10.24 -3.63 -10.43
N MET A 79 9.01 -4.12 -10.65
CA MET A 79 8.41 -5.08 -9.72
C MET A 79 9.21 -6.39 -9.81
N ALA A 80 9.70 -6.87 -8.67
CA ALA A 80 10.43 -8.12 -8.57
C ALA A 80 9.45 -9.29 -8.37
N GLU A 81 8.48 -9.10 -7.49
CA GLU A 81 7.50 -10.12 -7.13
C GLU A 81 6.27 -9.54 -6.41
N CYS A 82 5.20 -10.32 -6.36
CA CYS A 82 3.98 -9.98 -5.63
C CYS A 82 3.26 -11.24 -5.11
N CYS A 83 2.47 -11.10 -4.05
CA CYS A 83 1.64 -12.18 -3.51
C CYS A 83 0.57 -11.61 -2.58
N GLY A 84 -0.53 -12.36 -2.40
CA GLY A 84 -1.57 -12.06 -1.43
C GLY A 84 -1.57 -13.10 -0.32
N CYS A 85 -1.46 -12.65 0.93
CA CYS A 85 -1.38 -13.52 2.09
C CYS A 85 -2.54 -13.29 3.04
N VAL A 86 -3.20 -14.37 3.45
CA VAL A 86 -4.27 -14.32 4.46
C VAL A 86 -3.65 -14.00 5.82
N GLN A 87 -4.19 -12.99 6.50
CA GLN A 87 -3.86 -12.64 7.87
C GLN A 87 -5.07 -12.95 8.75
N SER A 88 -4.96 -14.00 9.56
CA SER A 88 -6.02 -14.34 10.53
C SER A 88 -6.05 -13.34 11.67
N HIS A 89 -7.19 -13.22 12.35
CA HIS A 89 -7.34 -12.29 13.47
C HIS A 89 -6.25 -12.49 14.54
N ASN A 90 -5.60 -11.40 14.97
CA ASN A 90 -4.49 -11.36 15.95
C ASN A 90 -3.29 -12.24 15.60
N ASN A 91 -3.03 -12.51 14.32
CA ASN A 91 -1.85 -13.25 13.91
C ASN A 91 -0.60 -12.36 13.92
N LEU A 92 0.57 -12.98 14.00
CA LEU A 92 1.83 -12.32 13.68
C LEU A 92 2.59 -13.19 12.68
N THR A 93 2.48 -12.87 11.40
CA THR A 93 3.19 -13.59 10.34
C THR A 93 4.53 -12.92 10.09
N THR A 94 5.62 -13.71 10.12
CA THR A 94 6.97 -13.25 9.82
C THR A 94 7.39 -13.75 8.46
N TYR A 95 7.95 -12.85 7.66
CA TYR A 95 8.45 -13.08 6.31
C TYR A 95 9.95 -12.82 6.31
N SER A 96 10.71 -13.78 5.80
CA SER A 96 12.10 -13.57 5.39
C SER A 96 12.14 -12.70 4.14
N VAL A 97 12.97 -11.67 4.09
CA VAL A 97 13.20 -10.93 2.85
C VAL A 97 13.92 -11.85 1.87
N ALA A 98 15.08 -12.39 2.22
CA ALA A 98 15.87 -13.19 1.29
C ALA A 98 15.17 -14.42 0.69
N THR A 99 14.18 -15.01 1.38
CA THR A 99 13.53 -16.26 0.94
C THR A 99 12.03 -16.15 0.68
N ASN A 100 11.31 -15.27 1.37
CA ASN A 100 9.88 -15.06 1.13
C ASN A 100 9.61 -13.81 0.28
N LEU A 101 10.40 -12.73 0.44
CA LEU A 101 10.17 -11.40 -0.15
C LEU A 101 11.43 -10.77 -0.83
N ALA A 102 11.50 -10.72 -2.15
CA ALA A 102 12.65 -10.36 -2.97
C ALA A 102 13.67 -11.50 -3.09
N SER A 103 13.16 -12.72 -3.29
CA SER A 103 14.00 -13.92 -3.37
C SER A 103 14.68 -14.02 -4.73
N PRO A 104 16.01 -14.21 -4.80
CA PRO A 104 16.71 -14.38 -6.06
C PRO A 104 16.26 -15.64 -6.82
N ALA A 105 15.70 -16.63 -6.11
CA ALA A 105 15.16 -17.85 -6.70
C ALA A 105 13.83 -17.62 -7.45
N PHE A 106 13.17 -16.48 -7.21
CA PHE A 106 11.87 -16.15 -7.79
C PHE A 106 11.92 -14.91 -8.68
N THR A 107 13.04 -14.22 -8.87
CA THR A 107 13.09 -13.08 -9.81
C THR A 107 13.09 -13.53 -11.27
N LEU A 108 12.31 -12.85 -12.12
CA LEU A 108 12.18 -13.08 -13.57
C LEU A 108 13.53 -13.08 -14.33
N THR A 109 14.52 -12.33 -13.85
CA THR A 109 15.83 -12.17 -14.48
C THR A 109 16.92 -13.00 -13.79
N GLY A 110 16.60 -13.71 -12.69
CA GLY A 110 17.59 -14.35 -11.82
C GLY A 110 18.58 -13.36 -11.19
N GLN A 111 18.27 -12.06 -11.20
CA GLN A 111 19.12 -11.02 -10.65
C GLN A 111 18.81 -10.82 -9.17
N PHE A 112 19.87 -10.65 -8.38
CA PHE A 112 19.75 -10.27 -6.99
C PHE A 112 19.04 -8.93 -6.88
N THR A 113 18.11 -8.83 -5.94
CA THR A 113 17.52 -7.55 -5.55
C THR A 113 18.16 -7.14 -4.22
N PRO A 114 19.32 -6.46 -4.23
CA PRO A 114 20.03 -6.12 -2.99
C PRO A 114 19.32 -5.04 -2.17
N SER A 115 18.46 -4.26 -2.82
CA SER A 115 17.68 -3.20 -2.19
C SER A 115 16.43 -2.91 -3.00
N GLY A 116 15.40 -2.39 -2.32
CA GLY A 116 14.12 -2.13 -2.92
C GLY A 116 13.08 -1.62 -1.94
N VAL A 117 11.83 -1.63 -2.37
CA VAL A 117 10.67 -1.17 -1.60
C VAL A 117 9.64 -2.29 -1.52
N ILE A 118 9.13 -2.54 -0.32
CA ILE A 118 8.01 -3.43 -0.05
C ILE A 118 6.79 -2.56 0.22
N LYS A 119 5.76 -2.81 -0.57
CA LYS A 119 4.46 -2.13 -0.50
C LYS A 119 3.41 -3.15 -0.08
N ILE A 120 2.61 -2.82 0.93
CA ILE A 120 1.55 -3.70 1.44
C ILE A 120 0.23 -2.94 1.37
N VAL A 121 -0.74 -3.51 0.67
CA VAL A 121 -2.12 -3.01 0.65
C VAL A 121 -2.98 -3.96 1.49
N SER A 122 -3.70 -3.42 2.45
CA SER A 122 -4.69 -4.17 3.21
C SER A 122 -6.00 -4.29 2.42
N ALA A 123 -6.48 -5.51 2.24
CA ALA A 123 -7.62 -5.83 1.41
C ALA A 123 -8.60 -6.76 2.14
N PRO A 124 -9.90 -6.72 1.79
CA PRO A 124 -10.88 -7.65 2.37
C PRO A 124 -10.59 -9.07 1.90
N PHE A 125 -10.78 -10.05 2.79
CA PHE A 125 -10.73 -11.46 2.43
C PHE A 125 -12.08 -11.92 1.86
N THR A 126 -12.10 -12.33 0.60
CA THR A 126 -13.31 -12.84 -0.08
C THR A 126 -13.17 -14.30 -0.50
N GLY A 127 -12.40 -15.08 0.27
CA GLY A 127 -12.09 -16.50 0.00
C GLY A 127 -10.71 -16.74 -0.61
N ILE A 128 -10.11 -15.72 -1.23
CA ILE A 128 -8.75 -15.74 -1.77
C ILE A 128 -8.09 -14.35 -1.60
N CYS A 129 -6.78 -14.33 -1.43
CA CYS A 129 -5.98 -13.11 -1.50
C CYS A 129 -5.28 -13.03 -2.86
N ASP A 130 -5.97 -12.46 -3.85
CA ASP A 130 -5.41 -12.27 -5.19
C ASP A 130 -4.91 -10.82 -5.38
N PRO A 131 -3.58 -10.60 -5.44
CA PRO A 131 -2.98 -9.27 -5.60
C PRO A 131 -3.17 -8.69 -7.01
N THR A 132 -3.69 -9.46 -7.98
CA THR A 132 -3.98 -9.02 -9.35
C THR A 132 -5.44 -8.58 -9.54
N SER A 133 -6.32 -8.96 -8.61
CA SER A 133 -7.74 -8.65 -8.67
C SER A 133 -8.05 -7.24 -8.18
N SER A 134 -9.17 -6.68 -8.65
CA SER A 134 -9.70 -5.41 -8.15
C SER A 134 -10.38 -5.61 -6.79
N TYR A 135 -10.02 -4.79 -5.81
CA TYR A 135 -10.63 -4.76 -4.48
C TYR A 135 -10.66 -3.33 -3.94
N LYS A 136 -11.54 -3.08 -2.96
CA LYS A 136 -11.52 -1.82 -2.19
C LYS A 136 -10.65 -2.04 -0.95
N PRO A 137 -9.52 -1.33 -0.79
CA PRO A 137 -8.67 -1.46 0.38
C PRO A 137 -9.45 -1.18 1.68
N ILE A 138 -9.12 -1.94 2.72
CA ILE A 138 -9.66 -1.78 4.08
C ILE A 138 -8.53 -1.46 5.04
N GLY A 139 -8.88 -0.95 6.22
CA GLY A 139 -7.88 -0.48 7.17
C GLY A 139 -7.31 -1.55 8.09
N ASN A 140 -6.34 -1.09 8.88
CA ASN A 140 -5.90 -1.64 10.17
C ASN A 140 -4.89 -2.76 10.18
N LEU A 141 -4.34 -3.24 9.05
CA LEU A 141 -3.12 -4.07 9.14
C LEU A 141 -2.02 -3.31 9.87
N ARG A 142 -1.08 -4.00 10.52
CA ARG A 142 0.16 -3.41 11.04
C ARG A 142 1.35 -4.17 10.48
N ALA A 143 2.44 -3.46 10.24
CA ALA A 143 3.63 -4.10 9.68
C ALA A 143 4.92 -3.44 10.18
N TRP A 144 5.94 -4.26 10.40
CA TRP A 144 7.28 -3.83 10.80
C TRP A 144 8.32 -4.49 9.92
N GLY A 145 9.40 -3.77 9.62
CA GLY A 145 10.50 -4.25 8.81
C GLY A 145 11.82 -4.09 9.54
N THR A 146 12.65 -5.13 9.54
CA THR A 146 14.05 -5.00 9.94
C THR A 146 14.89 -4.55 8.75
N HIS A 147 15.87 -3.69 9.01
CA HIS A 147 16.76 -3.08 8.05
C HIS A 147 18.18 -3.50 8.33
N ILE A 148 18.83 -4.08 7.33
CA ILE A 148 20.23 -4.45 7.42
C ILE A 148 21.08 -3.26 7.00
N GLN A 149 21.72 -2.64 7.98
CA GLN A 149 22.54 -1.44 7.81
C GLN A 149 23.92 -1.78 7.25
N ASN A 150 24.63 -0.77 6.74
CA ASN A 150 26.01 -0.95 6.28
C ASN A 150 26.91 -1.50 7.41
N PRO A 151 27.88 -2.37 7.08
CA PRO A 151 28.69 -3.03 8.09
C PRO A 151 29.59 -2.03 8.83
N VAL A 152 29.60 -2.13 10.17
CA VAL A 152 30.48 -1.37 11.05
C VAL A 152 31.36 -2.37 11.79
N GLY A 153 32.68 -2.26 11.61
CA GLY A 153 33.63 -3.23 12.19
C GLY A 153 33.43 -4.67 11.68
N GLY A 154 32.98 -4.83 10.42
CA GLY A 154 32.77 -6.14 9.80
C GLY A 154 31.47 -6.85 10.19
N LYS A 155 30.58 -6.19 10.95
CA LYS A 155 29.26 -6.72 11.32
C LYS A 155 28.16 -5.79 10.82
N PHE A 156 27.07 -6.35 10.34
CA PHE A 156 25.89 -5.60 9.89
C PHE A 156 24.99 -5.28 11.10
N PRO A 157 24.82 -4.00 11.47
CA PRO A 157 23.80 -3.62 12.44
C PRO A 157 22.40 -3.88 11.87
N ILE A 158 21.47 -4.25 12.75
CA ILE A 158 20.06 -4.46 12.39
C ILE A 158 19.22 -3.48 13.18
N THR A 159 18.35 -2.75 12.48
CA THR A 159 17.37 -1.85 13.09
C THR A 159 15.97 -2.29 12.68
N GLU A 160 14.94 -1.92 13.44
CA GLU A 160 13.55 -2.19 13.08
C GLU A 160 12.74 -0.90 13.03
N THR A 161 11.84 -0.79 12.04
CA THR A 161 10.88 0.32 11.96
C THR A 161 9.49 -0.20 11.61
N GLU A 162 8.47 0.53 12.03
CA GLU A 162 7.12 0.34 11.48
C GLU A 162 7.11 0.73 9.99
N PHE A 163 6.25 0.07 9.22
CA PHE A 163 5.95 0.51 7.85
C PHE A 163 5.18 1.83 7.90
N SER A 164 5.57 2.78 7.06
CA SER A 164 4.89 4.08 7.01
C SER A 164 3.57 3.96 6.23
N ASP A 165 2.50 4.54 6.77
CA ASP A 165 1.27 4.73 6.01
C ASP A 165 1.48 5.76 4.91
N SER A 166 0.94 5.48 3.72
CA SER A 166 0.98 6.36 2.57
C SER A 166 -0.41 6.51 1.95
N THR A 167 -0.63 7.60 1.21
CA THR A 167 -1.89 7.82 0.51
C THR A 167 -1.95 6.91 -0.71
N LEU A 168 -2.96 6.05 -0.78
CA LEU A 168 -3.18 5.18 -1.94
C LEU A 168 -4.16 5.81 -2.91
N GLY A 169 -3.66 6.18 -4.09
CA GLY A 169 -4.49 6.61 -5.22
C GLY A 169 -5.04 5.43 -6.02
N ALA A 170 -6.17 5.62 -6.69
CA ALA A 170 -6.75 4.61 -7.58
C ALA A 170 -5.79 4.18 -8.69
N THR A 171 -5.03 5.11 -9.25
CA THR A 171 -4.01 4.83 -10.27
C THR A 171 -2.87 3.97 -9.74
N GLU A 172 -2.39 4.23 -8.52
CA GLU A 172 -1.32 3.41 -7.93
C GLU A 172 -1.82 2.00 -7.65
N LEU A 173 -3.01 1.83 -7.08
CA LEU A 173 -3.60 0.52 -6.87
C LEU A 173 -3.74 -0.27 -8.18
N ALA A 174 -4.25 0.37 -9.24
CA ALA A 174 -4.36 -0.24 -10.56
C ALA A 174 -2.99 -0.61 -11.14
N ASN A 175 -1.97 0.22 -10.96
CA ASN A 175 -0.60 -0.05 -11.41
C ASN A 175 0.03 -1.24 -10.68
N LEU A 176 -0.20 -1.36 -9.37
CA LEU A 176 0.28 -2.50 -8.56
C LEU A 176 -0.36 -3.80 -9.04
N GLN A 177 -1.68 -3.82 -9.21
CA GLN A 177 -2.44 -4.98 -9.70
C GLN A 177 -2.02 -5.39 -11.11
N ALA A 178 -1.88 -4.42 -12.02
CA ALA A 178 -1.50 -4.67 -13.41
C ALA A 178 -0.08 -5.24 -13.53
N GLN A 179 0.90 -4.63 -12.85
CA GLN A 179 2.29 -5.13 -12.86
C GLN A 179 2.40 -6.53 -12.27
N CYS A 180 1.67 -6.80 -11.19
CA CYS A 180 1.62 -8.13 -10.59
C CYS A 180 1.00 -9.16 -11.55
N SER A 181 -0.06 -8.79 -12.28
CA SER A 181 -0.65 -9.64 -13.31
C SER A 181 0.34 -9.95 -14.44
N PHE A 182 1.07 -8.95 -14.94
CA PHE A 182 2.06 -9.15 -15.99
C PHE A 182 3.18 -10.10 -15.55
N ILE A 183 3.69 -9.93 -14.34
CA ILE A 183 4.75 -10.79 -13.81
C ILE A 183 4.26 -12.22 -13.59
N ASN A 184 3.04 -12.41 -13.09
CA ASN A 184 2.48 -13.76 -12.93
C ASN A 184 2.32 -14.49 -14.26
N ILE A 185 1.94 -13.79 -15.34
CA ILE A 185 1.75 -14.37 -16.67
C ILE A 185 3.10 -14.62 -17.38
N LEU A 186 3.99 -13.63 -17.38
CA LEU A 186 5.25 -13.68 -18.12
C LEU A 186 6.35 -14.42 -17.36
N GLY A 187 6.26 -14.46 -16.03
CA GLY A 187 7.23 -15.06 -15.13
C GLY A 187 7.24 -16.57 -15.14
N SER A 188 6.27 -17.27 -15.74
CA SER A 188 6.26 -18.76 -15.76
C SER A 188 6.47 -19.40 -14.36
N GLY A 189 5.93 -18.78 -13.30
CA GLY A 189 6.12 -19.19 -11.90
C GLY A 189 7.16 -18.38 -11.13
N PHE A 190 7.98 -17.58 -11.81
CA PHE A 190 8.79 -16.52 -11.21
C PHE A 190 7.93 -15.26 -10.94
N GLY A 191 8.33 -14.49 -9.94
CA GLY A 191 7.71 -13.23 -9.54
C GLY A 191 6.52 -13.36 -8.59
N ILE A 192 6.35 -14.56 -8.01
CA ILE A 192 5.34 -14.81 -6.99
C ILE A 192 6.05 -14.95 -5.65
N CYS A 193 5.77 -14.04 -4.71
CA CYS A 193 6.32 -14.12 -3.36
C CYS A 193 5.66 -15.23 -2.52
N GLN A 194 6.35 -15.67 -1.48
CA GLN A 194 5.81 -16.70 -0.58
C GLN A 194 5.23 -16.07 0.68
N CYS A 195 4.11 -16.60 1.15
CA CYS A 195 3.60 -16.19 2.44
C CYS A 195 4.53 -16.70 3.56
N GLY A 196 4.82 -15.80 4.49
CA GLY A 196 5.59 -16.11 5.68
C GLY A 196 4.85 -17.07 6.61
N SER A 197 5.54 -17.48 7.67
CA SER A 197 4.99 -18.37 8.69
C SER A 197 4.69 -17.63 9.97
N VAL A 198 3.79 -18.20 10.78
CA VAL A 198 3.63 -17.79 12.18
C VAL A 198 4.80 -18.39 12.95
N VAL A 199 5.56 -17.54 13.63
CA VAL A 199 6.67 -18.00 14.49
C VAL A 199 6.07 -18.34 15.85
N TYR A 200 6.09 -19.62 16.23
CA TYR A 200 5.73 -20.12 17.55
C TYR A 200 6.94 -20.21 18.47
#